data_AF-A0A352XAP0-F1
#
_entry.id   AF-A0A352XAP0-F1
#
_cell.length_a   1.000
_cell.length_b   1.000
_cell.length_c   1.000
_cell.angle_alpha   90.00
_cell.angle_beta   90.00
_cell.angle_gamma   90.00
#
_symmetry.space_group_name_H-M   'P 1'
#
loop_
_entity.id
_entity.type
_entity.pdbx_description
1 polymer ?
#
loop_
_entity_poly.entity_id
_entity_poly.type
_entity_poly.pdbx_seq_one_letter_code
_entity_poly.pdbx_strand_id
1 'polypeptide(L)'
;MPTAKTIKKTTKPMFSADMVRTYLHEIGRVPLLTHEQEIVYGKQVQQMMIFLEAKEALAAKLQREPSTQEWAEDVNLDAATIDKIMIHGMRAKRKMIEANLRLVVAIAKKYQKRNMEFLDLIQEGTLGLERGVEKFDPTRGYKFSTYAYWWI
;
A
#
# COMPACT_ATOMS: atom_id res chain seq x y z
N MET A 1 -54.52 5.46 31.76
CA MET A 1 -53.29 6.18 31.36
C MET A 1 -52.27 5.14 30.86
N PRO A 2 -52.19 4.85 29.55
CA PRO A 2 -51.15 3.95 29.05
C PRO A 2 -49.88 4.75 28.73
N THR A 3 -48.78 4.35 29.33
CA THR A 3 -47.43 4.90 29.11
C THR A 3 -46.90 4.45 27.75
N ALA A 4 -46.67 5.39 26.84
CA ALA A 4 -46.06 5.13 25.54
C ALA A 4 -44.59 4.72 25.73
N LYS A 5 -44.26 3.48 25.37
CA LYS A 5 -42.87 3.02 25.25
C LYS A 5 -42.24 3.66 24.01
N THR A 6 -41.42 4.69 24.22
CA THR A 6 -40.60 5.30 23.15
C THR A 6 -39.54 4.30 22.69
N ILE A 7 -39.75 3.69 21.53
CA ILE A 7 -38.75 2.86 20.84
C ILE A 7 -37.68 3.81 20.29
N LYS A 8 -36.54 3.92 20.99
CA LYS A 8 -35.34 4.57 20.44
C LYS A 8 -34.83 3.72 19.26
N LYS A 9 -35.21 4.10 18.03
CA LYS A 9 -34.53 3.63 16.82
C LYS A 9 -33.10 4.16 16.86
N THR A 10 -32.16 3.32 17.25
CA THR A 10 -30.74 3.57 17.04
C THR A 10 -30.49 3.53 15.53
N THR A 11 -30.49 4.70 14.90
CA THR A 11 -30.02 4.90 13.53
C THR A 11 -28.54 4.55 13.50
N LYS A 12 -28.19 3.31 13.15
CA LYS A 12 -26.83 2.98 12.71
C LYS A 12 -26.47 3.95 11.58
N PRO A 13 -25.25 4.50 11.55
CA PRO A 13 -24.86 5.49 10.55
C PRO A 13 -24.85 4.81 9.17
N MET A 14 -25.91 5.03 8.39
CA MET A 14 -26.09 4.51 7.02
C MET A 14 -24.87 4.84 6.15
N PHE A 15 -24.29 6.03 6.34
CA PHE A 15 -23.10 6.50 5.63
C PHE A 15 -21.87 5.59 5.76
N SER A 16 -21.57 5.05 6.94
CA SER A 16 -20.38 4.20 7.13
C SER A 16 -20.52 2.85 6.42
N ALA A 17 -21.71 2.24 6.48
CA ALA A 17 -21.96 0.96 5.82
C ALA A 17 -21.88 1.09 4.28
N ASP A 18 -22.37 2.20 3.73
CA ASP A 18 -22.32 2.48 2.30
C ASP A 18 -20.90 2.80 1.80
N MET A 19 -20.08 3.47 2.62
CA MET A 19 -18.65 3.68 2.32
C MET A 19 -17.87 2.36 2.29
N VAL A 20 -18.06 1.49 3.30
CA VAL A 20 -17.41 0.16 3.33
C VAL A 20 -17.82 -0.66 2.10
N ARG A 21 -19.11 -0.65 1.72
CA ARG A 21 -19.60 -1.38 0.55
C ARG A 21 -18.96 -0.88 -0.75
N THR A 22 -18.88 0.44 -0.90
CA THR A 22 -18.28 1.08 -2.08
C THR A 22 -16.81 0.70 -2.20
N TYR A 23 -16.04 0.83 -1.11
CA TYR A 23 -14.63 0.44 -1.06
C TYR A 23 -14.42 -1.04 -1.41
N LEU A 24 -15.19 -1.95 -0.81
CA LEU A 24 -15.07 -3.40 -1.09
C LEU A 24 -15.36 -3.74 -2.55
N HIS A 25 -16.28 -3.02 -3.18
CA HIS A 25 -16.59 -3.18 -4.59
C HIS A 25 -15.48 -2.65 -5.49
N GLU A 26 -14.84 -1.52 -5.14
CA GLU A 26 -13.71 -0.95 -5.88
C GLU A 26 -12.49 -1.89 -5.87
N ILE A 27 -12.06 -2.36 -4.70
CA ILE A 27 -10.91 -3.27 -4.59
C ILE A 27 -11.20 -4.65 -5.21
N GLY A 28 -12.49 -5.03 -5.30
CA GLY A 28 -12.92 -6.27 -5.92
C GLY A 28 -12.79 -6.28 -7.45
N ARG A 29 -12.73 -5.11 -8.08
CA ARG A 29 -12.54 -4.96 -9.54
C ARG A 29 -11.09 -5.12 -9.97
N VAL A 30 -10.14 -4.97 -9.05
CA VAL A 30 -8.71 -5.12 -9.35
C VAL A 30 -8.38 -6.61 -9.47
N PRO A 31 -7.80 -7.06 -10.60
CA PRO A 31 -7.39 -8.44 -10.77
C PRO A 31 -6.24 -8.80 -9.83
N LEU A 32 -6.23 -10.05 -9.37
CA LEU A 32 -5.11 -10.58 -8.58
C LEU A 32 -3.86 -10.72 -9.46
N LEU A 33 -2.70 -10.49 -8.87
CA LEU A 33 -1.42 -10.70 -9.56
C LEU A 33 -1.12 -12.19 -9.71
N THR A 34 -0.56 -12.55 -10.86
CA THR A 34 0.12 -13.83 -11.02
C THR A 34 1.46 -13.81 -10.31
N HIS A 35 2.03 -14.99 -10.06
CA HIS A 35 3.34 -15.08 -9.43
C HIS A 35 4.45 -14.36 -10.21
N GLU A 36 4.42 -14.52 -11.53
CA GLU A 36 5.40 -13.86 -12.41
C GLU A 36 5.24 -12.33 -12.33
N GLN A 37 4.02 -11.83 -12.26
CA GLN A 37 3.76 -10.40 -12.06
C GLN A 37 4.27 -9.91 -10.70
N GLU A 38 4.10 -10.68 -9.62
CA GLU A 38 4.69 -10.35 -8.31
C GLU A 38 6.21 -10.21 -8.41
N ILE A 39 6.88 -11.11 -9.13
CA ILE A 39 8.33 -11.07 -9.32
C ILE A 39 8.74 -9.83 -10.13
N VAL A 40 8.06 -9.57 -11.26
CA VAL A 40 8.39 -8.43 -12.13
C VAL A 40 8.17 -7.11 -11.41
N TYR A 41 7.01 -6.93 -10.75
CA TYR A 41 6.72 -5.69 -10.04
C TYR A 41 7.59 -5.55 -8.80
N GLY A 42 7.87 -6.62 -8.06
CA GLY A 42 8.79 -6.60 -6.93
C GLY A 42 10.19 -6.10 -7.33
N LYS A 43 10.73 -6.58 -8.46
CA LYS A 43 12.02 -6.11 -8.99
C LYS A 43 12.01 -4.63 -9.36
N GLN A 44 10.93 -4.15 -9.98
CA GLN A 44 10.78 -2.74 -10.35
C GLN A 44 10.70 -1.84 -9.10
N VAL A 45 9.98 -2.28 -8.07
CA VAL A 45 9.91 -1.57 -6.79
C VAL A 45 11.27 -1.55 -6.11
N GLN A 46 11.94 -2.70 -6.00
CA GLN A 46 13.28 -2.77 -5.39
C GLN A 46 14.28 -1.87 -6.08
N GLN A 47 14.29 -1.87 -7.42
CA GLN A 47 15.16 -0.99 -8.18
C GLN A 47 14.89 0.47 -7.82
N MET A 48 13.62 0.92 -7.85
CA MET A 48 13.25 2.27 -7.46
C MET A 48 13.65 2.61 -6.02
N MET A 49 13.48 1.68 -5.06
CA MET A 49 13.85 1.91 -3.66
C MET A 49 15.34 2.18 -3.48
N ILE A 50 16.21 1.48 -4.23
CA ILE A 50 17.67 1.72 -4.21
C ILE A 50 17.98 3.17 -4.64
N PHE A 51 17.32 3.66 -5.70
CA PHE A 51 17.52 5.02 -6.19
C PHE A 51 16.99 6.08 -5.22
N LEU A 52 15.85 5.82 -4.57
CA LEU A 52 15.31 6.69 -3.52
C LEU A 52 16.24 6.77 -2.31
N GLU A 53 16.79 5.63 -1.87
CA GLU A 53 17.76 5.59 -0.77
C GLU A 53 19.05 6.34 -1.12
N ALA A 54 19.55 6.20 -2.35
CA ALA A 54 20.69 6.99 -2.83
C ALA A 54 20.38 8.50 -2.83
N LYS A 55 19.18 8.89 -3.29
CA LYS A 55 18.73 10.28 -3.27
C LYS A 55 18.68 10.83 -1.84
N GLU A 56 18.13 10.08 -0.89
CA GLU A 56 18.04 10.46 0.51
C GLU A 56 19.42 10.59 1.16
N ALA A 57 20.34 9.66 0.87
CA ALA A 57 21.73 9.72 1.33
C ALA A 57 22.45 10.97 0.78
N LEU A 58 22.20 11.33 -0.48
CA LEU A 58 22.74 12.56 -1.07
C LEU A 58 22.12 13.81 -0.41
N ALA A 59 20.80 13.81 -0.18
CA ALA A 59 20.12 14.91 0.50
C ALA A 59 20.69 15.15 1.91
N ALA A 60 20.98 14.07 2.64
CA ALA A 60 21.62 14.13 3.96
C ALA A 60 23.04 14.74 3.89
N LYS A 61 23.84 14.38 2.88
CA LYS A 61 25.18 14.95 2.66
C LYS A 61 25.13 16.44 2.33
N LEU A 62 24.16 16.85 1.50
CA LEU A 62 24.02 18.24 1.04
C LEU A 62 23.25 19.13 2.04
N GLN A 63 22.57 18.53 3.02
CA GLN A 63 21.63 19.22 3.93
C GLN A 63 20.51 19.97 3.18
N ARG A 64 20.17 19.52 1.97
CA ARG A 64 19.10 20.04 1.12
C ARG A 64 18.67 18.98 0.12
N GLU A 65 17.52 19.19 -0.53
CA GLU A 65 17.13 18.34 -1.66
C GLU A 65 18.16 18.46 -2.80
N PRO A 66 18.66 17.31 -3.32
CA PRO A 66 19.52 17.30 -4.48
C PRO A 66 18.72 17.67 -5.74
N SER A 67 19.35 18.41 -6.64
CA SER A 67 18.81 18.63 -7.97
C SER A 67 18.84 17.34 -8.79
N THR A 68 18.03 17.27 -9.85
CA THR A 68 18.00 16.11 -10.76
C THR A 68 19.38 15.83 -11.37
N GLN A 69 20.18 16.86 -11.63
CA GLN A 69 21.54 16.71 -12.16
C GLN A 69 22.50 16.14 -11.12
N GLU A 70 22.48 16.65 -9.89
CA GLU A 70 23.33 16.14 -8.80
C GLU A 70 23.01 14.69 -8.45
N TRP A 71 21.73 14.32 -8.47
CA TRP A 71 21.31 12.94 -8.27
C TRP A 71 21.80 12.03 -9.39
N ALA A 72 21.66 12.47 -10.65
CA ALA A 72 22.16 11.76 -11.83
C ALA A 72 23.67 11.53 -11.79
N GLU A 73 24.43 12.54 -11.35
CA GLU A 73 25.87 12.45 -11.14
C GLU A 73 26.24 11.45 -10.03
N ASP A 74 25.57 11.48 -8.88
CA ASP A 74 25.84 10.57 -7.75
C ASP A 74 25.63 9.09 -8.13
N VAL A 75 24.58 8.79 -8.89
CA VAL A 75 24.27 7.41 -9.33
C VAL A 75 24.91 7.01 -10.66
N ASN A 76 25.67 7.92 -11.30
CA ASN A 76 26.31 7.71 -12.61
C ASN A 76 25.33 7.26 -13.73
N LEU A 77 24.14 7.85 -13.78
CA LEU A 77 23.14 7.58 -14.83
C LEU A 77 22.60 8.88 -15.42
N ASP A 78 22.01 8.79 -16.60
CA ASP A 78 21.27 9.91 -17.19
C ASP A 78 19.95 10.14 -16.45
N ALA A 79 19.58 11.43 -16.30
CA ALA A 79 18.33 11.83 -15.66
C ALA A 79 17.09 11.16 -16.29
N ALA A 80 17.09 10.94 -17.61
CA ALA A 80 15.97 10.31 -18.30
C ALA A 80 15.81 8.81 -17.94
N THR A 81 16.90 8.10 -17.65
CA THR A 81 16.83 6.71 -17.16
C THR A 81 16.32 6.66 -15.73
N ILE A 82 16.76 7.58 -14.87
CA ILE A 82 16.26 7.68 -13.50
C ILE A 82 14.76 7.93 -13.51
N ASP A 83 14.27 8.89 -14.30
CA ASP A 83 12.84 9.17 -14.44
C ASP A 83 12.05 7.95 -14.89
N LYS A 84 12.58 7.18 -15.86
CA LYS A 84 11.94 5.91 -16.29
C LYS A 84 11.86 4.91 -15.15
N ILE A 85 12.96 4.69 -14.41
CA ILE A 85 12.99 3.77 -13.27
C ILE A 85 11.97 4.19 -12.21
N MET A 86 11.90 5.49 -11.89
CA MET A 86 10.93 6.03 -10.94
C MET A 86 9.49 5.81 -11.40
N ILE A 87 9.17 6.12 -12.65
CA ILE A 87 7.82 5.92 -13.21
C ILE A 87 7.42 4.44 -13.18
N HIS A 88 8.32 3.55 -13.60
CA HIS A 88 8.06 2.11 -13.60
C HIS A 88 7.88 1.57 -12.18
N GLY A 89 8.76 1.95 -11.25
CA GLY A 89 8.69 1.54 -9.85
C GLY A 89 7.43 2.04 -9.15
N MET A 90 7.05 3.30 -9.33
CA MET A 90 5.82 3.86 -8.75
C MET A 90 4.57 3.14 -9.27
N ARG A 91 4.54 2.85 -10.58
CA ARG A 91 3.43 2.10 -11.18
C ARG A 91 3.37 0.66 -10.68
N ALA A 92 4.52 0.01 -10.52
CA ALA A 92 4.63 -1.34 -9.98
C ALA A 92 4.16 -1.39 -8.52
N LYS A 93 4.64 -0.46 -7.68
CA LYS A 93 4.23 -0.32 -6.28
C LYS A 93 2.71 -0.17 -6.16
N ARG A 94 2.12 0.76 -6.92
CA ARG A 94 0.66 0.97 -6.95
C ARG A 94 -0.09 -0.33 -7.31
N LYS A 95 0.33 -1.02 -8.38
CA LYS A 95 -0.31 -2.28 -8.80
C LYS A 95 -0.21 -3.37 -7.74
N MET A 96 0.94 -3.49 -7.07
CA MET A 96 1.14 -4.45 -5.99
C MET A 96 0.23 -4.15 -4.80
N ILE A 97 0.09 -2.89 -4.41
CA ILE A 97 -0.81 -2.48 -3.32
C ILE A 97 -2.26 -2.78 -3.70
N GLU A 98 -2.73 -2.25 -4.84
CA GLU A 98 -4.13 -2.36 -5.29
C GLU A 98 -4.59 -3.83 -5.38
N ALA A 99 -3.76 -4.71 -5.96
CA ALA A 99 -4.10 -6.12 -6.11
C ALA A 99 -4.15 -6.89 -4.77
N ASN A 100 -3.58 -6.34 -3.70
CA ASN A 100 -3.49 -6.97 -2.39
C ASN A 100 -4.36 -6.32 -1.31
N LEU A 101 -5.15 -5.27 -1.62
CA LEU A 101 -6.08 -4.66 -0.66
C LEU A 101 -7.12 -5.65 -0.12
N ARG A 102 -7.48 -6.68 -0.90
CA ARG A 102 -8.37 -7.76 -0.44
C ARG A 102 -7.77 -8.57 0.71
N LEU A 103 -6.44 -8.75 0.74
CA LEU A 103 -5.74 -9.41 1.84
C LEU A 103 -5.82 -8.56 3.12
N VAL A 104 -5.62 -7.24 3.00
CA VAL A 104 -5.75 -6.29 4.12
C VAL A 104 -7.13 -6.40 4.76
N VAL A 105 -8.18 -6.34 3.95
CA VAL A 105 -9.57 -6.51 4.42
C VAL A 105 -9.78 -7.85 5.13
N ALA A 106 -9.22 -8.94 4.59
CA ALA A 106 -9.36 -10.27 5.19
C ALA A 106 -8.68 -10.37 6.56
N ILE A 107 -7.54 -9.70 6.74
CA ILE A 107 -6.81 -9.63 8.01
C ILE A 107 -7.54 -8.70 8.99
N ALA A 108 -7.88 -7.47 8.56
CA ALA A 108 -8.57 -6.47 9.37
C ALA A 108 -9.91 -6.97 9.97
N LYS A 109 -10.66 -7.80 9.23
CA LYS A 109 -11.91 -8.42 9.73
C LYS A 109 -11.72 -9.20 11.02
N LYS A 110 -10.54 -9.78 11.27
CA LYS A 110 -10.23 -10.51 12.50
C LYS A 110 -10.12 -9.60 13.73
N TYR A 111 -9.88 -8.30 13.53
CA TYR A 111 -9.62 -7.32 14.59
C TYR A 111 -10.79 -6.37 14.88
N GLN A 112 -11.90 -6.49 14.14
CA GLN A 112 -13.07 -5.60 14.23
C GLN A 112 -13.73 -5.51 15.63
N LYS A 113 -13.49 -6.48 16.52
CA LYS A 113 -14.10 -6.53 17.86
C LYS A 113 -13.37 -5.65 18.92
N ARG A 114 -12.38 -4.84 18.54
CA ARG A 114 -11.44 -4.17 19.47
C ARG A 114 -11.63 -2.65 19.61
N ASN A 115 -12.86 -2.14 19.61
CA ASN A 115 -13.20 -0.72 19.78
C ASN A 115 -12.63 0.25 18.70
N MET A 116 -12.21 -0.27 17.55
CA MET A 116 -11.75 0.53 16.41
C MET A 116 -12.70 0.37 15.22
N GLU A 117 -12.88 1.44 14.45
CA GLU A 117 -13.71 1.41 13.24
C GLU A 117 -13.06 0.51 12.17
N PHE A 118 -13.88 -0.13 11.34
CA PHE A 118 -13.38 -1.10 10.38
C PHE A 118 -12.56 -0.47 9.25
N LEU A 119 -12.91 0.73 8.79
CA LEU A 119 -12.10 1.48 7.82
C LEU A 119 -10.78 1.89 8.44
N ASP A 120 -10.74 2.30 9.70
CA ASP A 120 -9.48 2.63 10.39
C ASP A 120 -8.51 1.42 10.41
N LEU A 121 -9.02 0.23 10.73
CA LEU A 121 -8.23 -1.01 10.66
C LEU A 121 -7.73 -1.30 9.24
N ILE A 122 -8.54 -1.03 8.22
CA ILE A 122 -8.15 -1.19 6.81
C ILE A 122 -7.06 -0.18 6.45
N GLN A 123 -7.17 1.07 6.90
CA GLN A 123 -6.17 2.10 6.61
C GLN A 123 -4.82 1.75 7.23
N GLU A 124 -4.79 1.37 8.51
CA GLU A 124 -3.56 0.92 9.18
C GLU A 124 -2.94 -0.31 8.49
N GLY A 125 -3.77 -1.31 8.17
CA GLY A 125 -3.31 -2.48 7.43
C GLY A 125 -2.82 -2.15 6.01
N THR A 126 -3.35 -1.10 5.37
CA THR A 126 -2.88 -0.63 4.06
C THR A 126 -1.51 0.03 4.16
N LEU A 127 -1.23 0.79 5.23
CA LEU A 127 0.10 1.32 5.52
C LEU A 127 1.11 0.19 5.78
N GLY A 128 0.68 -0.86 6.48
CA GLY A 128 1.44 -2.10 6.66
C GLY A 128 1.78 -2.74 5.31
N LEU A 129 0.76 -2.97 4.47
CA LEU A 129 0.92 -3.53 3.13
C LEU A 129 1.90 -2.70 2.28
N GLU A 130 1.80 -1.37 2.30
CA GLU A 130 2.68 -0.49 1.54
C GLU A 130 4.15 -0.68 1.94
N ARG A 131 4.45 -0.70 3.24
CA ARG A 131 5.79 -1.00 3.76
C ARG A 131 6.25 -2.41 3.36
N GLY A 132 5.32 -3.38 3.35
CA GLY A 132 5.57 -4.73 2.87
C GLY A 132 5.96 -4.76 1.39
N VAL A 133 5.32 -3.95 0.54
CA VAL A 133 5.68 -3.83 -0.90
C VAL A 133 7.07 -3.24 -1.06
N GLU A 134 7.40 -2.17 -0.34
CA GLU A 134 8.71 -1.50 -0.42
C GLU A 134 9.87 -2.41 -0.03
N LYS A 135 9.64 -3.32 0.94
CA LYS A 135 10.67 -4.20 1.49
C LYS A 135 10.59 -5.63 0.94
N PHE A 136 9.73 -5.90 -0.03
CA PHE A 136 9.58 -7.24 -0.56
C PHE A 136 10.79 -7.65 -1.40
N ASP A 137 11.23 -8.89 -1.20
CA ASP A 137 12.33 -9.49 -1.95
C ASP A 137 11.83 -10.68 -2.79
N PRO A 138 11.63 -10.49 -4.11
CA PRO A 138 11.14 -11.54 -5.00
C PRO A 138 12.15 -12.66 -5.25
N THR A 139 13.42 -12.50 -4.86
CA THR A 139 14.46 -13.52 -5.06
C THR A 139 14.38 -14.66 -4.04
N ARG A 140 13.68 -14.45 -2.93
CA ARG A 140 13.55 -15.44 -1.83
C ARG A 140 12.61 -16.61 -2.13
N GLY A 141 11.88 -16.57 -3.24
CA GLY A 141 11.04 -17.69 -3.70
C GLY A 141 9.69 -17.85 -2.99
N TYR A 142 9.35 -16.98 -2.03
CA TYR A 142 8.03 -16.99 -1.38
C TYR A 142 7.03 -16.09 -2.12
N LYS A 143 5.74 -16.42 -2.01
CA LYS A 143 4.64 -15.56 -2.50
C LYS A 143 4.62 -14.23 -1.74
N PHE A 144 4.29 -13.15 -2.43
CA PHE A 144 4.19 -11.83 -1.80
C PHE A 144 3.17 -11.82 -0.64
N SER A 145 2.03 -12.49 -0.82
CA SER A 145 0.98 -12.60 0.22
C SER A 145 1.47 -13.20 1.54
N THR A 146 2.43 -14.14 1.50
CA THR A 146 3.02 -14.74 2.70
C THR A 146 3.86 -13.73 3.48
N TYR A 147 4.62 -12.90 2.75
CA TYR A 147 5.43 -11.85 3.34
C TYR A 147 4.59 -10.69 3.86
N ALA A 148 3.65 -10.20 3.04
CA ALA A 148 2.77 -9.08 3.35
C ALA A 148 1.91 -9.34 4.61
N TYR A 149 1.54 -10.60 4.88
CA TYR A 149 0.79 -10.96 6.09
C TYR A 149 1.46 -10.50 7.40
N TRP A 150 2.78 -10.44 7.46
CA TRP A 150 3.50 -10.01 8.67
C TRP A 150 3.58 -8.48 8.82
N TRP A 151 3.41 -7.76 7.72
CA TRP A 151 3.39 -6.30 7.72
C TRP A 151 2.00 -5.73 7.99
N ILE A 152 0.95 -6.47 7.66
CA ILE A 152 -0.46 -6.13 7.85
C ILE A 152 -0.94 -6.60 9.23
#